data_AF-A0A7V9Q8A6-F1
#
_entry.id   AF-A0A7V9Q8A6-F1
#
_cell.length_a   1.000
_cell.length_b   1.000
_cell.length_c   1.000
_cell.angle_alpha   90.00
_cell.angle_beta   90.00
_cell.angle_gamma   90.00
#
_symmetry.space_group_name_H-M   'P 1'
#
loop_
_entity.id
_entity.type
_entity.pdbx_description
1 polymer ?
#
loop_
_entity_poly.entity_id
_entity_poly.type
_entity_poly.pdbx_seq_one_letter_code
_entity_poly.pdbx_strand_id
1 'polypeptide(L)' 'AFGHEVAIQTLGLAFQSVVYFSRHPGLPRNLLGRNGWLRNLRLAVIDYENQLLLNAYDEN' A
#
# COMPACT_ATOMS: atom_id res chain seq x y z
N ALA A 1 -8.82 3.10 -19.22
CA ALA A 1 -8.93 1.97 -18.28
C ALA A 1 -9.96 2.36 -17.23
N PHE A 2 -10.84 1.46 -16.80
CA PHE A 2 -11.75 1.77 -15.70
C PHE A 2 -10.99 1.61 -14.38
N GLY A 3 -10.96 2.68 -13.58
CA GLY A 3 -10.44 2.62 -12.22
C GLY A 3 -11.37 1.75 -11.38
N HIS A 4 -10.80 0.90 -10.53
CA HIS A 4 -11.56 0.08 -9.60
C HIS A 4 -11.28 0.59 -8.20
N GLU A 5 -12.34 0.88 -7.45
CA GLU A 5 -12.23 1.12 -6.02
C GLU A 5 -11.97 -0.21 -5.32
N VAL A 6 -10.90 -0.26 -4.54
CA VAL A 6 -10.50 -1.43 -3.76
C VAL A 6 -10.15 -1.00 -2.35
N ALA A 7 -10.54 -1.83 -1.40
CA ALA A 7 -10.02 -1.77 -0.04
C ALA A 7 -8.80 -2.69 0.04
N ILE A 8 -7.62 -2.12 0.31
CA ILE A 8 -6.39 -2.90 0.52
C ILE A 8 -6.14 -2.97 2.02
N GLN A 9 -5.99 -4.19 2.54
CA GLN A 9 -5.76 -4.44 3.95
C GLN A 9 -4.41 -5.12 4.15
N THR A 10 -3.62 -4.62 5.09
CA THR A 10 -2.38 -5.28 5.54
C THR A 10 -2.09 -4.91 6.98
N LEU A 11 -1.49 -5.81 7.75
CA LEU A 11 -0.98 -5.53 9.10
C LEU A 11 -1.98 -4.79 10.02
N GLY A 12 -3.29 -5.05 9.86
CA GLY A 12 -4.37 -4.40 10.63
C GLY A 12 -4.84 -3.03 10.14
N LEU A 13 -4.24 -2.48 9.08
CA LEU A 13 -4.62 -1.22 8.46
C LEU A 13 -5.44 -1.44 7.19
N ALA A 14 -6.39 -0.53 6.92
CA ALA A 14 -7.26 -0.57 5.75
C ALA A 14 -7.18 0.74 4.97
N PHE A 15 -6.95 0.64 3.66
CA PHE A 15 -6.78 1.78 2.77
C PHE A 15 -7.79 1.71 1.64
N GLN A 16 -8.57 2.77 1.46
CA GLN A 16 -9.40 2.93 0.27
C GLN A 16 -8.51 3.46 -0.85
N SER A 17 -8.53 2.80 -2.02
CA SER A 17 -7.65 3.15 -3.12
C SER A 17 -8.33 2.93 -4.47
N VAL A 18 -8.08 3.82 -5.42
CA VAL A 18 -8.49 3.64 -6.82
C VAL A 18 -7.33 3.06 -7.60
N VAL A 19 -7.51 1.86 -8.15
CA VAL A 19 -6.46 1.15 -8.90
C VAL A 19 -6.80 1.06 -10.38
N TYR A 20 -5.81 1.28 -11.24
CA TYR A 20 -5.98 1.26 -12.69
C TYR A 20 -5.30 0.03 -13.29
N PHE A 21 -6.08 -0.81 -13.96
CA PHE A 21 -5.54 -1.96 -14.69
C PHE A 21 -5.19 -1.55 -16.13
N SER A 22 -3.92 -1.71 -16.48
CA SER A 22 -3.45 -1.58 -17.85
C SER A 22 -4.13 -2.62 -18.75
N ARG A 23 -4.68 -2.19 -19.90
CA ARG A 23 -5.14 -3.07 -20.98
C ARG A 23 -4.00 -3.68 -21.78
N HIS A 24 -2.76 -3.23 -21.57
CA HIS A 24 -1.58 -3.69 -22.32
C HIS A 24 -0.82 -4.75 -21.51
N PRO A 25 -0.57 -5.94 -22.10
CA PRO A 25 0.10 -7.04 -21.41
C PRO A 25 1.59 -6.78 -21.10
N GLY A 26 2.20 -5.77 -21.71
CA GLY A 26 3.63 -5.46 -21.56
C GLY A 26 4.01 -4.59 -20.34
N LEU A 27 3.07 -4.19 -19.48
CA LEU A 27 3.39 -3.37 -18.31
C LEU A 27 3.90 -4.27 -17.16
N PRO A 28 5.16 -4.13 -16.69
CA PRO A 28 5.66 -4.91 -15.56
C PRO A 28 4.86 -4.59 -14.30
N ARG A 29 4.14 -5.59 -13.79
CA ARG A 29 3.12 -5.44 -12.73
C ARG A 29 3.76 -5.49 -11.34
N ASN A 30 4.00 -4.32 -10.75
CA ASN A 30 4.09 -4.17 -9.29
C ASN A 30 3.54 -2.80 -8.81
N LEU A 31 2.33 -2.46 -9.26
CA LEU A 31 1.67 -1.20 -8.93
C LEU A 31 1.00 -1.22 -7.55
N LEU A 32 0.67 -2.41 -7.03
CA LEU A 32 0.02 -2.59 -5.72
C LEU A 32 0.92 -3.24 -4.67
N GLY A 33 2.20 -3.48 -4.98
CA GLY A 33 3.18 -3.96 -4.01
C GLY A 33 4.22 -2.89 -3.68
N ARG A 34 5.47 -3.31 -3.49
CA ARG A 34 6.56 -2.49 -2.94
C ARG A 34 6.72 -1.12 -3.60
N ASN A 35 6.67 -1.08 -4.94
CA ASN A 35 7.01 0.12 -5.69
C ASN A 35 5.81 1.05 -5.95
N GLY A 36 4.60 0.65 -5.52
CA GLY A 36 3.40 1.46 -5.67
C GLY A 36 2.73 1.67 -4.32
N TRP A 37 1.85 0.76 -3.92
CA TRP A 37 1.02 0.91 -2.74
C TRP A 37 1.77 0.93 -1.40
N LEU A 38 2.83 0.13 -1.24
CA LEU A 38 3.54 0.04 0.05
C LEU A 38 4.20 1.38 0.45
N ARG A 39 4.37 2.31 -0.49
CA ARG A 39 4.89 3.65 -0.22
C ARG A 39 3.91 4.51 0.59
N ASN A 40 2.65 4.09 0.71
CA ASN A 40 1.61 4.76 1.51
C ASN A 40 1.64 4.32 2.99
N LEU A 41 2.58 3.48 3.38
CA LEU A 41 2.77 3.01 4.76
C LEU A 41 4.05 3.59 5.36
N ARG A 42 3.94 4.12 6.58
CA ARG A 42 5.06 4.42 7.47
C ARG A 42 5.25 3.27 8.44
N LEU A 43 6.49 2.85 8.59
CA LEU A 43 6.91 1.76 9.46
C LEU A 43 7.96 2.30 10.42
N ALA A 44 7.80 2.05 11.71
CA ALA A 44 8.84 2.29 12.70
C ALA A 44 9.05 1.04 13.55
N VAL A 45 10.31 0.75 13.88
CA VAL A 45 10.69 -0.39 14.73
C VAL A 45 11.27 0.16 16.02
N ILE A 46 10.72 -0.27 17.15
CA ILE A 46 11.30 -0.04 18.47
C ILE A 46 11.89 -1.38 18.91
N ASP A 47 13.18 -1.56 18.62
CA ASP A 47 13.90 -2.83 18.83
C ASP A 47 13.90 -3.26 20.31
N TYR A 48 14.18 -2.32 21.21
CA TYR A 48 14.21 -2.57 22.66
C TYR A 48 12.88 -3.14 23.19
N GLU A 49 11.76 -2.71 22.63
CA GLU A 49 10.43 -3.15 23.04
C GLU A 49 9.87 -4.25 22.13
N ASN A 50 10.62 -4.68 21.11
CA ASN A 50 10.15 -5.59 20.06
C ASN A 50 8.83 -5.14 19.41
N GLN A 51 8.65 -3.83 19.20
CA GLN A 51 7.43 -3.28 18.62
C GLN A 51 7.63 -2.85 17.16
N LEU A 52 6.62 -3.16 16.33
CA LEU A 52 6.47 -2.64 14.98
C LEU A 52 5.28 -1.67 14.98
N LEU A 53 5.56 -0.39 14.75
CA LEU A 53 4.56 0.65 14.61
C LEU A 53 4.24 0.88 13.13
N LEU A 54 2.96 1.06 12.85
CA LEU A 54 2.40 1.19 11.51
C LEU A 54 1.52 2.44 11.46
N ASN A 55 1.71 3.26 10.43
CA ASN A 55 0.86 4.42 10.19
C ASN A 55 0.61 4.63 8.70
N ALA A 56 -0.51 5.24 8.34
CA ALA A 56 -0.72 5.75 6.99
C ALA A 56 0.28 6.89 6.71
N TYR A 57 0.74 7.03 5.47
CA TYR A 57 1.72 8.06 5.12
C TYR A 57 1.18 9.49 5.27
N ASP A 58 -0.13 9.68 5.12
CA ASP A 58 -0.78 11.00 5.15
C ASP A 58 -1.34 11.37 6.54
N GLU A 59 -1.31 10.45 7.50
CA GLU A 59 -1.74 10.73 8.88
C GLU A 59 -0.55 11.29 9.68
N ASN A 60 -0.70 12.53 10.17
CA ASN A 60 0.31 13.24 10.98
C ASN A 60 0.30 12.77 12.43
#